data_AF-A0A9E6ER54-F1
#
_entry.id   AF-A0A9E6ER54-F1
#
_cell.length_a   1.000
_cell.length_b   1.000
_cell.length_c   1.000
_cell.angle_alpha   90.00
_cell.angle_beta   90.00
_cell.angle_gamma   90.00
#
_symmetry.space_group_name_H-M   'P 1'
#
loop_
_entity.id
_entity.type
_entity.pdbx_description
1 polymer ?
#
loop_
_entity_poly.entity_id
_entity_poly.type
_entity_poly.pdbx_seq_one_letter_code
_entity_poly.pdbx_strand_id
1 'polypeptide(L)'
;LAFFDNEHTISRVTKKDVTTRRREEAGGTSSHHLRTVESVIAEDVMTSPVITVNPATLLPDALELMRKNHVNSLVVVENGAISGIIKRDDIIKEVAK
;
A
#
# COMPACT_ATOMS: atom_id res chain seq x y z
N LEU A 1 -2.99 -2.60 -2.83
CA LEU A 1 -2.03 -1.76 -2.08
C LEU A 1 -1.42 -2.68 -1.05
N ALA A 2 -0.11 -2.95 -1.12
CA ALA A 2 0.59 -3.70 -0.08
C ALA A 2 0.95 -2.72 1.04
N PHE A 3 0.53 -3.03 2.25
CA PHE A 3 0.93 -2.30 3.46
C PHE A 3 2.06 -3.12 4.10
N PHE A 4 3.18 -2.47 4.41
CA PHE A 4 4.31 -3.09 5.09
C PHE A 4 4.35 -2.63 6.53
N ASP A 5 4.53 -3.58 7.43
CA ASP A 5 4.97 -3.31 8.79
C ASP A 5 6.48 -3.08 8.78
N ASN A 6 6.92 -1.98 9.36
CA ASN A 6 8.32 -1.67 9.57
C ASN A 6 8.53 -1.92 11.07
N GLU A 7 9.24 -3.00 11.44
CA GLU A 7 9.37 -3.54 12.81
C GLU A 7 10.07 -2.61 13.83
N HIS A 8 9.80 -1.31 13.83
CA HIS A 8 10.22 -0.41 14.89
C HIS A 8 9.10 0.56 15.27
N THR A 9 8.48 0.25 16.41
CA THR A 9 7.69 1.12 17.29
C THR A 9 6.18 1.13 17.07
N ILE A 10 5.48 0.17 17.68
CA ILE A 10 4.08 0.38 18.14
C ILE A 10 3.92 0.00 19.61
N SER A 11 4.64 0.71 20.47
CA SER A 11 4.22 0.85 21.87
C SER A 11 3.32 2.08 21.96
N ARG A 12 2.01 1.84 22.18
CA ARG A 12 0.94 2.82 22.47
C ARG A 12 0.35 3.63 21.30
N VAL A 13 -0.41 2.98 20.42
CA VAL A 13 -1.57 3.67 19.81
C VAL A 13 -2.83 3.15 20.49
N THR A 14 -3.20 3.78 21.61
CA THR A 14 -4.48 3.54 22.28
C THR A 14 -5.60 4.17 21.47
N LYS A 15 -6.59 3.36 21.07
CA LYS A 15 -7.93 3.69 20.54
C LYS A 15 -8.28 5.19 20.53
N LYS A 16 -7.71 5.95 19.60
CA LYS A 16 -8.22 7.25 19.13
C LYS A 16 -7.29 7.80 18.06
N ASP A 17 -7.92 8.44 17.08
CA ASP A 17 -7.33 9.43 16.17
C ASP A 17 -6.56 8.90 14.95
N VAL A 18 -7.33 8.46 13.95
CA VAL A 18 -7.04 8.85 12.57
C VAL A 18 -8.05 9.94 12.20
N THR A 19 -7.74 11.19 12.55
CA THR A 19 -8.57 12.35 12.21
C THR A 19 -8.32 12.75 10.75
N THR A 20 -9.29 12.45 9.90
CA THR A 20 -9.35 12.90 8.50
C THR A 20 -9.43 14.42 8.47
N ARG A 21 -8.40 15.11 7.97
CA ARG A 21 -8.51 16.53 7.59
C ARG A 21 -9.26 16.61 6.26
N ARG A 22 -10.56 16.94 6.31
CA ARG A 22 -11.35 17.34 5.14
C ARG A 22 -11.86 18.76 5.37
N ARG A 23 -11.52 19.66 4.45
CA ARG A 23 -11.97 21.06 4.37
C ARG A 23 -13.51 21.11 4.31
N GLU A 24 -14.13 21.78 5.26
CA GLU A 24 -15.56 22.11 5.26
C GLU A 24 -15.82 23.22 4.23
N GLU A 25 -16.73 22.99 3.28
CA GLU A 25 -17.56 24.06 2.71
C GLU A 25 -19.00 23.56 2.60
N ALA A 26 -19.94 24.44 2.95
CA ALA A 26 -21.29 24.17 3.42
C ALA A 26 -22.28 23.68 2.35
N GLY A 27 -23.18 22.75 2.73
CA GLY A 27 -24.40 22.47 1.98
C GLY A 27 -24.94 21.06 2.13
N GLY A 28 -26.07 20.92 2.84
CA GLY A 28 -26.96 19.75 2.74
C GLY A 28 -26.96 18.82 3.95
N THR A 29 -28.14 18.64 4.54
CA THR A 29 -28.43 17.58 5.52
C THR A 29 -28.28 16.22 4.84
N SER A 30 -27.06 15.68 4.81
CA SER A 30 -26.82 14.29 4.46
C SER A 30 -27.19 13.44 5.66
N SER A 31 -28.27 12.69 5.56
CA SER A 31 -28.58 11.58 6.47
C SER A 31 -27.44 10.57 6.41
N HIS A 32 -26.45 10.72 7.28
CA HIS A 32 -25.38 9.74 7.45
C HIS A 32 -25.98 8.49 8.07
N HIS A 33 -26.22 7.47 7.24
CA HIS A 33 -26.41 6.11 7.71
C HIS A 33 -25.10 5.69 8.40
N LEU A 34 -25.06 5.81 9.73
CA LEU A 34 -23.93 5.37 10.55
C LEU A 34 -23.81 3.85 10.43
N ARG A 35 -23.06 3.38 9.43
CA ARG A 35 -22.45 2.06 9.52
C ARG A 35 -21.41 2.18 10.62
N THR A 36 -21.59 1.44 11.70
CA THR A 36 -20.54 1.17 12.67
C THR A 36 -19.39 0.50 11.91
N VAL A 37 -18.43 1.30 11.47
CA VAL A 37 -17.18 0.77 10.91
C VAL A 37 -16.33 0.48 12.14
N GLU A 38 -16.17 -0.80 12.47
CA GLU A 38 -15.16 -1.18 13.44
C GLU A 38 -13.81 -0.64 12.95
N SER A 39 -13.01 -0.07 13.86
CA SER A 39 -11.69 0.44 13.50
C SER A 39 -10.78 -0.74 13.19
N VAL A 40 -10.56 -1.00 11.90
CA VAL A 40 -9.63 -2.03 11.42
C VAL A 40 -8.25 -1.40 11.26
N ILE A 41 -7.21 -2.00 11.82
CA ILE A 41 -5.82 -1.56 11.66
C ILE A 41 -5.20 -2.17 10.40
N ALA A 42 -4.11 -1.59 9.89
CA ALA A 42 -3.48 -2.07 8.65
C ALA A 42 -3.07 -3.55 8.74
N GLU A 43 -2.63 -3.99 9.92
CA GLU A 43 -2.27 -5.37 10.22
C GLU A 43 -3.43 -6.36 9.95
N ASP A 44 -4.68 -5.96 10.21
CA ASP A 44 -5.85 -6.81 10.05
C ASP A 44 -6.20 -7.10 8.58
N VAL A 45 -5.72 -6.27 7.65
CA VAL A 45 -6.10 -6.31 6.22
C VAL A 45 -4.92 -6.44 5.27
N MET A 46 -3.69 -6.32 5.76
CA MET A 46 -2.50 -6.43 4.94
C MET A 46 -2.24 -7.88 4.51
N THR A 47 -1.58 -8.04 3.37
CA THR A 47 -1.09 -9.34 2.91
C THR A 47 0.39 -9.46 3.21
N SER A 48 0.77 -10.53 3.92
CA SER A 48 2.16 -10.86 4.24
C SER A 48 2.47 -12.33 3.87
N PRO A 49 3.73 -12.66 3.49
CA PRO A 49 4.84 -11.74 3.23
C PRO A 49 4.63 -11.00 1.91
N VAL A 50 5.10 -9.75 1.84
CA VAL A 50 5.02 -9.01 0.58
C VAL A 50 6.12 -9.46 -0.36
N ILE A 51 5.81 -9.44 -1.65
CA ILE A 51 6.72 -9.83 -2.72
C ILE A 51 7.64 -8.65 -3.06
N THR A 52 8.93 -8.89 -2.94
CA THR A 52 9.98 -7.88 -3.15
C THR A 52 10.92 -8.26 -4.29
N VAL A 53 11.57 -7.26 -4.89
CA VAL A 53 12.65 -7.41 -5.87
C VAL A 53 13.83 -6.51 -5.52
N ASN A 54 15.01 -6.82 -6.05
CA ASN A 54 16.18 -5.96 -5.92
C ASN A 54 16.17 -4.89 -7.03
N PRO A 55 16.73 -3.68 -6.84
CA PRO A 55 16.85 -2.69 -7.90
C PRO A 55 17.55 -3.21 -9.17
N ALA A 56 18.45 -4.19 -9.04
CA ALA A 56 19.16 -4.81 -10.16
C ALA A 56 18.35 -5.93 -10.85
N THR A 57 17.15 -6.27 -10.38
CA THR A 57 16.28 -7.27 -11.02
C THR A 57 15.85 -6.78 -12.40
N LEU A 58 15.98 -7.64 -13.41
CA LEU A 58 15.59 -7.30 -14.78
C LEU A 58 14.06 -7.14 -14.88
N LEU A 59 13.64 -6.22 -15.75
CA LEU A 59 12.23 -5.92 -15.95
C LEU A 59 11.37 -7.14 -16.37
N PRO A 60 11.82 -8.04 -17.27
CA PRO A 60 11.07 -9.23 -17.63
C PRO A 60 10.83 -10.16 -16.43
N ASP A 61 11.84 -10.34 -15.58
CA ASP A 61 11.76 -11.19 -14.38
C ASP A 61 10.78 -10.61 -13.37
N ALA A 62 10.81 -9.28 -13.19
CA ALA A 62 9.84 -8.58 -12.34
C ALA A 62 8.40 -8.75 -12.87
N LEU A 63 8.19 -8.65 -14.19
CA LEU A 63 6.88 -8.86 -14.82
C LEU A 63 6.41 -10.32 -14.68
N GLU A 64 7.32 -11.28 -14.83
CA GLU A 64 7.01 -12.70 -14.61
C GLU A 64 6.62 -12.95 -13.15
N LEU A 65 7.34 -12.36 -12.20
CA LEU A 65 7.02 -12.46 -10.77
C LEU A 65 5.64 -11.86 -10.46
N MET A 66 5.32 -10.69 -11.04
CA MET A 66 4.00 -10.09 -10.95
C MET A 66 2.90 -11.02 -11.50
N ARG A 67 3.14 -11.62 -12.68
CA ARG A 67 2.19 -12.53 -13.33
C ARG A 67 1.97 -13.81 -12.52
N LYS A 68 3.06 -14.45 -12.08
CA LYS A 68 3.03 -15.71 -11.32
C LYS A 68 2.28 -15.56 -9.99
N ASN A 69 2.44 -14.42 -9.33
CA ASN A 69 1.83 -14.15 -8.03
C ASN A 69 0.52 -13.37 -8.12
N HIS A 70 0.02 -13.08 -9.34
CA HIS A 70 -1.22 -12.33 -9.57
C HIS A 70 -1.23 -10.96 -8.86
N VAL A 71 -0.08 -10.29 -8.80
CA VAL A 71 0.08 -8.95 -8.21
C VAL A 71 0.37 -7.92 -9.28
N ASN A 72 0.00 -6.66 -9.04
CA ASN A 72 0.23 -5.55 -9.98
C ASN A 72 1.40 -4.65 -9.58
N SER A 73 1.98 -4.90 -8.40
CA SER A 73 3.03 -4.08 -7.81
C SER A 73 4.02 -4.95 -7.07
N LEU A 74 5.29 -4.56 -7.13
CA LEU A 74 6.37 -5.15 -6.36
C LEU A 74 7.07 -4.05 -5.57
N VAL A 75 7.56 -4.39 -4.39
CA VAL A 75 8.38 -3.49 -3.59
C VAL A 75 9.84 -3.73 -3.89
N VAL A 76 10.55 -2.64 -4.12
CA VAL A 76 11.98 -2.67 -4.41
C VAL A 76 12.73 -2.53 -3.08
N VAL A 77 13.55 -3.52 -2.75
CA VAL A 77 14.35 -3.57 -1.53
C VAL A 77 15.83 -3.67 -1.89
N GLU A 78 16.63 -2.78 -1.31
CA GLU A 78 18.08 -2.74 -1.46
C GLU A 78 18.72 -2.72 -0.07
N ASN A 79 19.69 -3.61 0.17
CA ASN A 79 20.41 -3.68 1.46
C ASN A 79 19.50 -3.77 2.70
N GLY A 80 18.35 -4.45 2.56
CA GLY A 80 17.37 -4.60 3.65
C GLY A 80 16.46 -3.37 3.87
N ALA A 81 16.62 -2.31 3.07
CA ALA A 81 15.78 -1.12 3.13
C ALA A 81 14.88 -0.99 1.89
N ILE A 82 13.71 -0.40 2.06
CA ILE A 82 12.79 -0.12 0.95
C ILE A 82 13.37 1.02 0.12
N SER A 83 13.64 0.75 -1.15
CA SER A 83 14.09 1.74 -2.14
C SER A 83 12.92 2.32 -2.95
N GLY A 84 11.82 1.57 -3.12
CA GLY A 84 10.66 2.08 -3.83
C GLY A 84 9.58 1.04 -4.13
N ILE A 85 8.68 1.37 -5.06
CA ILE A 85 7.60 0.50 -5.53
C ILE A 85 7.50 0.62 -7.04
N ILE A 86 7.41 -0.51 -7.73
CA ILE A 86 7.14 -0.56 -9.17
C ILE A 86 5.75 -1.13 -9.43
N LYS A 87 5.00 -0.53 -10.34
CA LYS A 87 3.68 -0.99 -10.78
C LYS A 87 3.70 -1.34 -12.26
N ARG A 88 2.90 -2.33 -12.64
CA ARG A 88 2.76 -2.74 -14.05
C ARG A 88 2.35 -1.58 -14.96
N ASP A 89 1.43 -0.73 -14.51
CA ASP A 89 0.93 0.40 -15.32
C ASP A 89 2.02 1.45 -15.56
N ASP A 90 2.92 1.65 -14.60
CA ASP A 90 4.03 2.61 -14.74
C ASP A 90 5.06 2.07 -15.75
N ILE A 91 5.31 0.76 -15.72
CA ILE A 91 6.17 0.08 -16.71
C ILE A 91 5.61 0.24 -18.12
N ILE A 92 4.31 -0.01 -18.31
CA ILE A 92 3.66 0.10 -19.62
C ILE A 92 3.76 1.53 -20.16
N LYS A 93 3.54 2.53 -19.30
CA LYS A 93 3.65 3.95 -19.68
C LYS A 93 5.05 4.34 -20.12
N GLU A 94 6.08 3.81 -19.47
CA GLU A 94 7.47 4.16 -19.79
C GLU A 94 7.98 3.46 -21.05
N VAL A 95 7.58 2.20 -21.28
CA VAL A 95 8.01 1.43 -22.47
C VAL A 95 7.25 1.82 -23.74
N ALA A 96 6.01 2.30 -23.61
CA ALA A 96 5.18 2.70 -24.76
C ALA A 96 5.45 4.14 -25.24
N LYS A 97 6.44 4.81 -24.67
CA LYS A 97 6.85 6.17 -25.04
C LYS A 97 7.93 6.15 -26.12
#